data_AF-A0A537E798-F1
#
_entry.id   AF-A0A537E798-F1
#
_cell.length_a   1.000
_cell.length_b   1.000
_cell.length_c   1.000
_cell.angle_alpha   90.00
_cell.angle_beta   90.00
_cell.angle_gamma   90.00
#
_symmetry.space_group_name_H-M   'P 1'
#
loop_
_entity.id
_entity.type
_entity.pdbx_description
1 polymer ?
#
loop_
_entity_poly.entity_id
_entity_poly.type
_entity_poly.pdbx_seq_one_letter_code
_entity_poly.pdbx_strand_id
1 'polypeptide(L)'
;MVQEVRQTTFRHGLAFYGTLAFLAGFLGARLFATLNPKVVVVQNGIHFHHFWYGLIMVIAAGWIGIALSNVWLGRNLAIVFGFGAGLIGDEVGLLLTFGDYTSNLTEIFFVAAIAFIILATLLSKGREHIEKDVINVSWKERGTQVGIFLAAFSAIFFASGNWQIGFLFIGLGILVFTWGFERKRGPTSFRSLA
;
A
#
# COMPACT_ATOMS: atom_id res chain seq x y z
N MET A 1 23.20 27.89 -23.25
CA MET A 1 23.05 27.11 -22.02
C MET A 1 21.88 26.17 -22.22
N VAL A 2 22.13 24.91 -22.54
CA VAL A 2 21.06 23.92 -22.72
C VAL A 2 20.65 23.46 -21.33
N GLN A 3 19.38 23.64 -20.95
CA GLN A 3 18.85 22.97 -19.77
C GLN A 3 18.87 21.47 -20.04
N GLU A 4 19.56 20.68 -19.21
CA GLU A 4 19.32 19.24 -19.18
C GLU A 4 17.83 19.04 -18.85
N VAL A 5 17.09 18.52 -19.83
CA VAL A 5 15.75 17.99 -19.57
C VAL A 5 15.96 16.81 -18.63
N ARG A 6 15.69 17.03 -17.34
CA ARG A 6 15.85 16.01 -16.29
C ARG A 6 14.94 14.84 -16.62
N GLN A 7 15.50 13.82 -17.26
CA GLN A 7 14.84 12.57 -17.62
C GLN A 7 14.08 12.06 -16.39
N THR A 8 12.75 12.03 -16.49
CA THR A 8 11.87 11.58 -15.41
C THR A 8 12.00 10.07 -15.28
N THR A 9 12.98 9.64 -14.49
CA THR A 9 13.28 8.23 -14.23
C THR A 9 12.09 7.56 -13.57
N PHE A 10 11.33 6.79 -14.37
CA PHE A 10 10.17 6.05 -13.89
C PHE A 10 10.61 5.01 -12.84
N ARG A 11 10.10 5.15 -11.62
CA ARG A 11 10.51 4.34 -10.47
C ARG A 11 9.74 3.01 -10.44
N HIS A 12 10.14 2.09 -11.32
CA HIS A 12 9.55 0.76 -11.47
C HIS A 12 9.31 0.03 -10.13
N GLY A 13 10.28 0.05 -9.20
CA GLY A 13 10.13 -0.56 -7.88
C GLY A 13 9.02 0.06 -7.03
N LEU A 14 8.84 1.39 -7.06
CA LEU A 14 7.76 2.06 -6.32
C LEU A 14 6.39 1.76 -6.93
N ALA A 15 6.30 1.77 -8.27
CA ALA A 15 5.09 1.36 -8.97
C ALA A 15 4.72 -0.08 -8.63
N PHE A 16 5.70 -0.99 -8.56
CA PHE A 16 5.49 -2.39 -8.18
C PHE A 16 4.95 -2.54 -6.76
N TYR A 17 5.59 -1.90 -5.75
CA TYR A 17 5.09 -1.88 -4.37
C TYR A 17 3.66 -1.32 -4.28
N GLY A 18 3.38 -0.21 -4.98
CA GLY A 18 2.07 0.42 -5.02
C GLY A 18 0.99 -0.48 -5.63
N THR A 19 1.24 -1.08 -6.79
CA THR A 19 0.27 -1.97 -7.45
C THR A 19 0.03 -3.26 -6.67
N LEU A 20 1.07 -3.83 -6.06
CA LEU A 20 0.93 -5.04 -5.23
C LEU A 20 0.14 -4.74 -3.94
N ALA A 21 0.42 -3.62 -3.27
CA ALA A 21 -0.30 -3.21 -2.08
C ALA A 21 -1.76 -2.81 -2.40
N PHE A 22 -2.01 -2.18 -3.56
CA PHE A 22 -3.35 -1.90 -4.07
C PHE A 22 -4.18 -3.16 -4.24
N LEU A 23 -3.62 -4.19 -4.88
CA LEU A 23 -4.30 -5.49 -5.00
C LEU A 23 -4.61 -6.10 -3.64
N ALA A 24 -3.66 -6.06 -2.70
CA ALA A 24 -3.86 -6.59 -1.36
C ALA A 24 -4.92 -5.82 -0.55
N GLY A 25 -5.04 -4.49 -0.75
CA GLY A 25 -6.08 -3.66 -0.15
C GLY A 25 -7.46 -3.95 -0.73
N PHE A 26 -7.59 -3.94 -2.05
CA PHE A 26 -8.83 -4.22 -2.76
C PHE A 26 -9.36 -5.64 -2.48
N LEU A 27 -8.51 -6.66 -2.67
CA LEU A 27 -8.89 -8.06 -2.41
C LEU A 27 -9.10 -8.32 -0.91
N GLY A 28 -8.36 -7.64 -0.04
CA GLY A 28 -8.56 -7.71 1.40
C GLY A 28 -9.92 -7.18 1.84
N ALA A 29 -10.34 -6.03 1.31
CA ALA A 29 -11.65 -5.45 1.54
C ALA A 29 -12.79 -6.36 1.01
N ARG A 30 -12.70 -6.83 -0.25
CA ARG A 30 -13.68 -7.78 -0.82
C ARG A 30 -13.77 -9.08 -0.03
N LEU A 31 -12.64 -9.68 0.35
CA LEU A 31 -12.63 -10.90 1.15
C LEU A 31 -13.27 -10.67 2.53
N PHE A 32 -12.94 -9.55 3.18
CA PHE A 32 -13.52 -9.21 4.48
C PHE A 32 -15.02 -9.01 4.39
N ALA A 33 -15.52 -8.25 3.41
CA ALA A 33 -16.94 -8.01 3.19
C ALA A 33 -17.70 -9.31 2.91
N THR A 34 -17.11 -10.20 2.08
CA THR A 34 -17.67 -11.53 1.77
C THR A 34 -17.77 -12.42 3.01
N LEU A 35 -16.78 -12.38 3.91
CA LEU A 35 -16.75 -13.20 5.13
C LEU A 35 -17.60 -12.63 6.28
N ASN A 36 -17.88 -11.31 6.30
CA ASN A 36 -18.53 -10.62 7.42
C ASN A 36 -19.81 -9.86 7.02
N PRO A 37 -20.75 -10.44 6.25
CA PRO A 37 -21.88 -9.71 5.66
C PRO A 37 -22.81 -9.04 6.68
N LYS A 38 -22.84 -9.51 7.93
CA LYS A 38 -23.65 -8.91 9.02
C LYS A 38 -23.00 -7.70 9.69
N VAL A 39 -21.69 -7.51 9.50
CA VAL A 39 -20.93 -6.36 10.02
C VAL A 39 -20.95 -5.19 9.02
N VAL A 40 -21.32 -5.48 7.76
CA VAL A 40 -21.29 -4.56 6.61
C VAL A 40 -22.72 -4.16 6.21
N VAL A 41 -23.64 -4.08 7.18
CA VAL A 41 -25.09 -3.74 7.04
C VAL A 41 -25.55 -3.00 8.31
N VAL A 42 -26.19 -1.81 8.31
CA VAL A 42 -26.48 -0.81 7.26
C VAL A 42 -26.58 0.59 7.90
N GLN A 43 -26.12 1.64 7.21
CA GLN A 43 -26.65 3.00 7.41
C GLN A 43 -27.00 3.59 6.02
N ASN A 44 -28.28 3.74 5.72
CA ASN A 44 -28.83 4.18 4.42
C ASN A 44 -28.34 3.43 3.15
N GLY A 45 -27.87 2.18 3.28
CA GLY A 45 -27.57 1.31 2.14
C GLY A 45 -26.19 1.47 1.50
N ILE A 46 -25.36 2.43 1.95
CA ILE A 46 -23.98 2.61 1.48
C ILE A 46 -23.05 2.65 2.69
N HIS A 47 -22.01 1.81 2.67
CA HIS A 47 -20.95 1.82 3.68
C HIS A 47 -19.74 2.57 3.13
N PHE A 48 -19.06 3.32 3.99
CA PHE A 48 -17.81 4.03 3.68
C PHE A 48 -16.76 3.76 4.76
N HIS A 49 -16.74 2.54 5.30
CA HIS A 49 -16.07 2.28 6.57
C HIS A 49 -14.56 2.17 6.42
N HIS A 50 -14.06 1.53 5.35
CA HIS A 50 -12.63 1.51 5.00
C HIS A 50 -12.26 2.64 4.04
N PHE A 51 -13.22 3.25 3.33
CA PHE A 51 -13.00 4.45 2.50
C PHE A 51 -12.18 5.55 3.22
N TRP A 52 -12.59 5.94 4.43
CA TRP A 52 -11.93 7.01 5.18
C TRP A 52 -10.49 6.66 5.61
N TYR A 53 -10.24 5.39 5.98
CA TYR A 53 -8.88 4.94 6.28
C TYR A 53 -8.01 4.94 5.01
N GLY A 54 -8.57 4.49 3.87
CA GLY A 54 -7.90 4.56 2.58
C GLY A 54 -7.56 5.99 2.15
N LEU A 55 -8.49 6.93 2.34
CA LEU A 55 -8.30 8.35 2.08
C LEU A 55 -7.20 8.96 2.96
N ILE A 56 -7.21 8.67 4.26
CA ILE A 56 -6.16 9.11 5.19
C ILE A 56 -4.79 8.54 4.77
N MET A 57 -4.72 7.26 4.39
CA MET A 57 -3.47 6.64 3.92
C MET A 57 -2.95 7.29 2.63
N VAL A 58 -3.81 7.52 1.64
CA VAL A 58 -3.44 8.16 0.36
C VAL A 58 -2.99 9.61 0.58
N ILE A 59 -3.72 10.40 1.37
CA ILE A 59 -3.36 11.79 1.67
C ILE A 59 -2.05 11.84 2.46
N ALA A 60 -1.91 11.05 3.53
CA ALA A 60 -0.70 11.06 4.34
C ALA A 60 0.52 10.56 3.56
N ALA A 61 0.40 9.46 2.81
CA ALA A 61 1.52 8.93 2.04
C ALA A 61 1.91 9.87 0.87
N GLY A 62 0.93 10.48 0.20
CA GLY A 62 1.17 11.50 -0.82
C GLY A 62 1.85 12.74 -0.25
N TRP A 63 1.31 13.31 0.84
CA TRP A 63 1.88 14.48 1.51
C TRP A 63 3.31 14.23 1.99
N ILE A 64 3.54 13.13 2.71
CA ILE A 64 4.87 12.79 3.22
C ILE A 64 5.83 12.53 2.05
N GLY A 65 5.37 11.91 0.95
CA GLY A 65 6.19 11.65 -0.24
C GLY A 65 6.58 12.92 -1.02
N ILE A 66 5.75 13.96 -0.96
CA ILE A 66 6.05 15.30 -1.48
C ILE A 66 7.03 16.03 -0.55
N ALA A 67 6.76 16.02 0.76
CA ALA A 67 7.55 16.75 1.75
C ALA A 67 8.94 16.12 2.03
N LEU A 68 9.04 14.79 1.96
CA LEU A 68 10.22 14.01 2.31
C LEU A 68 10.46 12.91 1.25
N SER A 69 11.59 12.97 0.54
CA SER A 69 11.90 11.96 -0.48
C SER A 69 13.29 11.34 -0.30
N ASN A 70 13.30 10.06 0.09
CA ASN A 70 14.46 9.17 -0.02
C ASN A 70 13.98 7.79 -0.48
N VAL A 71 14.89 6.92 -0.93
CA VAL A 71 14.54 5.63 -1.55
C VAL A 71 13.80 4.70 -0.58
N TRP A 72 14.29 4.56 0.66
CA TRP A 72 13.68 3.69 1.67
C TRP A 72 12.29 4.19 2.07
N LEU A 73 12.14 5.50 2.31
CA LEU A 73 10.85 6.11 2.62
C LEU A 73 9.88 5.95 1.44
N GLY A 74 10.32 6.19 0.21
CA GLY A 74 9.51 6.05 -0.99
C GLY A 74 8.91 4.65 -1.17
N ARG A 75 9.69 3.58 -0.91
CA ARG A 75 9.21 2.19 -0.97
C ARG A 75 8.09 1.95 0.05
N ASN A 76 8.27 2.41 1.28
CA ASN A 76 7.30 2.26 2.35
C ASN A 76 6.03 3.11 2.14
N LEU A 77 6.18 4.35 1.65
CA LEU A 77 5.03 5.20 1.29
C LEU A 77 4.26 4.62 0.10
N ALA A 78 4.93 3.98 -0.87
CA ALA A 78 4.25 3.30 -1.97
C ALA A 78 3.36 2.15 -1.49
N ILE A 79 3.77 1.40 -0.46
CA ILE A 79 2.94 0.36 0.17
C ILE A 79 1.69 0.99 0.81
N VAL A 80 1.85 2.03 1.63
CA VAL A 80 0.72 2.70 2.32
C VAL A 80 -0.23 3.35 1.31
N PHE A 81 0.30 4.08 0.33
CA PHE A 81 -0.47 4.72 -0.73
C PHE A 81 -1.24 3.69 -1.56
N GLY A 82 -0.55 2.63 -2.01
CA GLY A 82 -1.15 1.55 -2.79
C GLY A 82 -2.29 0.88 -2.02
N PHE A 83 -2.03 0.45 -0.78
CA PHE A 83 -3.03 -0.18 0.06
C PHE A 83 -4.26 0.71 0.28
N GLY A 84 -4.06 1.98 0.63
CA GLY A 84 -5.15 2.94 0.80
C GLY A 84 -5.95 3.19 -0.48
N ALA A 85 -5.28 3.26 -1.63
CA ALA A 85 -5.94 3.35 -2.94
C ALA A 85 -6.73 2.07 -3.27
N GLY A 86 -6.30 0.90 -2.81
CA GLY A 86 -7.04 -0.36 -2.92
C GLY A 86 -8.33 -0.35 -2.12
N LEU A 87 -8.30 0.18 -0.88
CA LEU A 87 -9.48 0.38 -0.04
C LEU A 87 -10.46 1.40 -0.67
N ILE A 88 -9.96 2.48 -1.29
CA ILE A 88 -10.81 3.43 -2.02
C ILE A 88 -11.41 2.79 -3.28
N GLY A 89 -10.61 2.03 -4.05
CA GLY A 89 -11.05 1.39 -5.29
C GLY A 89 -12.21 0.42 -5.08
N ASP A 90 -12.19 -0.29 -3.95
CA ASP A 90 -13.27 -1.18 -3.50
C ASP A 90 -14.62 -0.45 -3.39
N GLU A 91 -14.60 0.74 -2.78
CA GLU A 91 -15.78 1.58 -2.52
C GLU A 91 -16.22 2.35 -3.78
N VAL A 92 -15.28 2.75 -4.64
CA VAL A 92 -15.58 3.38 -5.94
C VAL A 92 -16.31 2.41 -6.88
N GLY A 93 -15.99 1.12 -6.83
CA GLY A 93 -16.77 0.08 -7.52
C GLY A 93 -18.25 0.09 -7.12
N LEU A 94 -18.52 0.15 -5.81
CA LEU A 94 -19.88 0.20 -5.25
C LEU A 94 -20.63 1.51 -5.60
N LEU A 95 -19.92 2.65 -5.64
CA LEU A 95 -20.48 3.93 -6.05
C LEU A 95 -20.87 3.94 -7.54
N LEU A 96 -20.01 3.38 -8.42
CA LEU A 96 -20.27 3.34 -9.85
C LEU A 96 -21.38 2.36 -10.25
N THR A 97 -21.64 1.34 -9.42
CA THR A 97 -22.76 0.40 -9.61
C THR A 97 -24.04 0.80 -8.89
N PHE A 98 -24.07 1.95 -8.18
CA PHE A 98 -25.21 2.39 -7.35
C PHE A 98 -25.71 1.31 -6.36
N GLY A 99 -24.80 0.46 -5.86
CA GLY A 99 -25.13 -0.65 -4.97
C GLY A 99 -25.66 -1.93 -5.64
N ASP A 100 -25.62 -2.04 -6.97
CA ASP A 100 -25.92 -3.29 -7.67
C ASP A 100 -24.72 -4.27 -7.58
N TYR A 101 -24.89 -5.30 -6.76
CA TYR A 101 -23.89 -6.34 -6.49
C TYR A 101 -23.87 -7.50 -7.51
N THR A 102 -24.72 -7.48 -8.55
CA THR A 102 -24.90 -8.63 -9.48
C THR A 102 -23.64 -9.08 -10.21
N SER A 103 -22.56 -8.27 -10.22
CA SER A 103 -21.35 -8.51 -11.00
C SER A 103 -20.03 -8.51 -10.19
N ASN A 104 -20.08 -8.81 -8.89
CA ASN A 104 -18.91 -8.90 -8.00
C ASN A 104 -17.70 -9.64 -8.61
N LEU A 105 -17.94 -10.76 -9.30
CA LEU A 105 -16.88 -11.57 -9.90
C LEU A 105 -16.25 -10.88 -11.12
N THR A 106 -17.02 -10.15 -11.92
CA THR A 106 -16.52 -9.38 -13.07
C THR A 106 -15.72 -8.17 -12.61
N GLU A 107 -16.14 -7.50 -11.54
CA GLU A 107 -15.40 -6.37 -10.96
C GLU A 107 -14.03 -6.83 -10.43
N ILE A 108 -14.01 -7.89 -9.60
CA ILE A 108 -12.77 -8.49 -9.11
C ILE A 108 -11.89 -8.95 -10.26
N PHE A 109 -12.46 -9.61 -11.28
CA PHE A 109 -11.73 -10.03 -12.48
C PHE A 109 -11.11 -8.85 -13.23
N PHE A 110 -11.86 -7.77 -13.45
CA PHE A 110 -11.40 -6.59 -14.19
C PHE A 110 -10.27 -5.85 -13.45
N VAL A 111 -10.44 -5.60 -12.15
CA VAL A 111 -9.42 -4.96 -11.31
C VAL A 111 -8.17 -5.85 -11.21
N ALA A 112 -8.33 -7.15 -11.02
CA ALA A 112 -7.21 -8.10 -10.99
C ALA A 112 -6.50 -8.19 -12.34
N ALA A 113 -7.22 -8.19 -13.46
CA ALA A 113 -6.64 -8.24 -14.80
C ALA A 113 -5.85 -6.97 -15.12
N ILE A 114 -6.37 -5.78 -14.82
CA ILE A 114 -5.63 -4.52 -15.01
C ILE A 114 -4.37 -4.50 -14.16
N ALA A 115 -4.47 -4.83 -12.86
CA ALA A 115 -3.31 -4.84 -11.99
C ALA A 115 -2.28 -5.91 -12.39
N PHE A 116 -2.73 -7.08 -12.88
CA PHE A 116 -1.85 -8.10 -13.46
C PHE A 116 -1.13 -7.58 -14.71
N ILE A 117 -1.81 -6.90 -15.64
CA ILE A 117 -1.20 -6.28 -16.82
C ILE A 117 -0.16 -5.23 -16.41
N ILE A 118 -0.45 -4.41 -15.39
CA ILE A 118 0.51 -3.43 -14.84
C ILE A 118 1.72 -4.16 -14.25
N LEU A 119 1.54 -5.14 -13.36
CA LEU A 119 2.63 -5.90 -12.76
C LEU A 119 3.48 -6.63 -13.79
N ALA A 120 2.86 -7.29 -14.78
CA ALA A 120 3.55 -7.96 -15.88
C ALA A 120 4.34 -6.98 -16.75
N THR A 121 3.78 -5.79 -17.04
CA THR A 121 4.48 -4.72 -17.77
C THR A 121 5.67 -4.19 -16.98
N LEU A 122 5.50 -3.96 -15.67
CA LEU A 122 6.56 -3.52 -14.76
C LEU A 122 7.69 -4.55 -14.69
N LEU A 123 7.36 -5.84 -14.54
CA LEU A 123 8.34 -6.94 -14.54
C LEU A 123 9.05 -7.09 -15.89
N SER A 124 8.35 -6.87 -17.01
CA SER A 124 8.93 -7.02 -18.35
C SER A 124 9.86 -5.86 -18.74
N LYS A 125 9.49 -4.62 -18.42
CA LYS A 125 10.24 -3.41 -18.81
C LYS A 125 11.19 -2.89 -17.73
N GLY A 126 10.91 -3.20 -16.47
CA GLY A 126 11.62 -2.69 -15.30
C GLY A 126 12.39 -3.76 -14.52
N ARG A 127 12.65 -4.94 -15.10
CA ARG A 127 13.18 -6.12 -14.40
C ARG A 127 14.37 -5.83 -13.49
N GLU A 128 15.44 -5.24 -14.02
CA GLU A 128 16.67 -4.93 -13.27
C GLU A 128 16.41 -3.98 -12.10
N HIS A 129 15.50 -3.02 -12.29
CA HIS A 129 15.11 -2.06 -11.25
C HIS A 129 14.30 -2.75 -10.15
N ILE A 130 13.40 -3.68 -10.51
CA ILE A 130 12.61 -4.47 -9.54
C ILE A 130 13.50 -5.48 -8.81
N GLU A 131 14.42 -6.15 -9.51
CA GLU A 131 15.42 -7.02 -8.89
C GLU A 131 16.23 -6.23 -7.85
N LYS A 132 16.66 -5.00 -8.15
CA LYS A 132 17.38 -4.14 -7.20
C LYS A 132 16.50 -3.57 -6.07
N ASP A 133 15.29 -3.10 -6.37
CA ASP A 133 14.45 -2.34 -5.43
C ASP A 133 13.48 -3.18 -4.61
N VAL A 134 13.17 -4.41 -5.04
CA VAL A 134 12.16 -5.29 -4.45
C VAL A 134 12.72 -6.66 -4.07
N ILE A 135 13.59 -7.24 -4.90
CA ILE A 135 14.13 -8.59 -4.64
C ILE A 135 15.41 -8.50 -3.78
N ASN A 136 16.35 -7.62 -4.11
CA ASN A 136 17.66 -7.54 -3.46
C ASN A 136 17.71 -6.59 -2.23
N VAL A 137 16.55 -6.21 -1.69
CA VAL A 137 16.47 -5.51 -0.39
C VAL A 137 16.83 -6.45 0.77
N SER A 138 17.44 -5.89 1.83
CA SER A 138 17.88 -6.67 2.98
C SER A 138 16.70 -7.29 3.74
N TRP A 139 16.92 -8.39 4.46
CA TRP A 139 15.88 -8.99 5.31
C TRP A 139 15.29 -7.97 6.29
N LYS A 140 16.12 -7.12 6.90
CA LYS A 140 15.67 -6.07 7.80
C LYS A 140 14.75 -5.06 7.09
N GLU A 141 15.09 -4.62 5.88
CA GLU A 141 14.22 -3.74 5.09
C GLU A 141 12.91 -4.43 4.69
N ARG A 142 12.93 -5.71 4.29
CA ARG A 142 11.71 -6.50 4.08
C ARG A 142 10.86 -6.59 5.35
N GLY A 143 11.48 -6.76 6.51
CA GLY A 143 10.82 -6.68 7.82
C GLY A 143 10.08 -5.36 8.01
N THR A 144 10.73 -4.22 7.74
CA THR A 144 10.05 -2.91 7.83
C THR A 144 8.83 -2.82 6.89
N GLN A 145 8.95 -3.33 5.67
CA GLN A 145 7.88 -3.32 4.67
C GLN A 145 6.69 -4.21 5.07
N VAL A 146 6.96 -5.41 5.58
CA VAL A 146 5.92 -6.32 6.09
C VAL A 146 5.25 -5.74 7.32
N GLY A 147 6.02 -5.14 8.25
CA GLY A 147 5.46 -4.49 9.43
C GLY A 147 4.53 -3.32 9.09
N ILE A 148 4.93 -2.48 8.13
CA ILE A 148 4.11 -1.38 7.59
C ILE A 148 2.87 -1.90 6.87
N PHE A 149 3.01 -2.95 6.06
CA PHE A 149 1.87 -3.59 5.40
C PHE A 149 0.86 -4.13 6.43
N LEU A 150 1.30 -4.85 7.46
CA LEU A 150 0.42 -5.38 8.51
C LEU A 150 -0.28 -4.25 9.31
N ALA A 151 0.44 -3.17 9.60
CA ALA A 151 -0.14 -2.00 10.24
C ALA A 151 -1.20 -1.32 9.36
N ALA A 152 -0.96 -1.17 8.06
CA ALA A 152 -1.97 -0.67 7.12
C ALA A 152 -3.16 -1.65 7.00
N PHE A 153 -2.90 -2.95 6.90
CA PHE A 153 -3.91 -4.00 6.80
C PHE A 153 -4.88 -4.03 7.99
N SER A 154 -4.39 -3.66 9.18
CA SER A 154 -5.24 -3.56 10.38
C SER A 154 -6.45 -2.64 10.22
N ALA A 155 -6.40 -1.66 9.32
CA ALA A 155 -7.48 -0.72 9.06
C ALA A 155 -8.80 -1.39 8.63
N ILE A 156 -8.73 -2.54 7.93
CA ILE A 156 -9.93 -3.31 7.55
C ILE A 156 -10.69 -3.81 8.79
N PHE A 157 -9.96 -4.20 9.85
CA PHE A 157 -10.56 -4.67 11.10
C PHE A 157 -11.05 -3.50 11.98
N PHE A 158 -10.38 -2.35 11.95
CA PHE A 158 -10.87 -1.14 12.65
C PHE A 158 -12.11 -0.55 11.99
N ALA A 159 -12.15 -0.48 10.66
CA ALA A 159 -13.31 -0.06 9.87
C ALA A 159 -14.58 -0.87 10.19
N SER A 160 -14.41 -2.18 10.45
CA SER A 160 -15.49 -3.12 10.75
C SER A 160 -15.79 -3.29 12.24
N GLY A 161 -15.22 -2.45 13.12
CA GLY A 161 -15.45 -2.55 14.57
C GLY A 161 -14.79 -3.76 15.25
N ASN A 162 -14.03 -4.59 14.53
CA ASN A 162 -13.33 -5.75 15.07
C ASN A 162 -11.98 -5.34 15.68
N TRP A 163 -12.03 -4.54 16.74
CA TRP A 163 -10.89 -3.87 17.32
C TRP A 163 -9.86 -4.86 17.90
N GLN A 164 -10.29 -6.02 18.39
CA GLN A 164 -9.39 -7.06 18.90
C GLN A 164 -8.43 -7.53 17.78
N ILE A 165 -8.96 -7.87 16.60
CA ILE A 165 -8.13 -8.29 15.47
C ILE A 165 -7.33 -7.10 14.92
N GLY A 166 -7.91 -5.89 14.88
CA GLY A 166 -7.19 -4.66 14.53
C GLY A 166 -5.94 -4.43 15.42
N PHE A 167 -6.09 -4.53 16.74
CA PHE A 167 -4.98 -4.40 17.69
C PHE A 167 -3.95 -5.52 17.58
N LEU A 168 -4.35 -6.75 17.26
CA LEU A 168 -3.41 -7.84 16.98
C LEU A 168 -2.58 -7.57 15.72
N PHE A 169 -3.20 -7.14 14.63
CA PHE A 169 -2.50 -6.86 13.37
C PHE A 169 -1.57 -5.64 13.47
N ILE A 170 -2.01 -4.54 14.08
CA ILE A 170 -1.16 -3.35 14.27
C ILE A 170 -0.02 -3.64 15.26
N GLY A 171 -0.27 -4.41 16.33
CA GLY A 171 0.76 -4.84 17.28
C GLY A 171 1.82 -5.71 16.63
N LEU A 172 1.41 -6.72 15.85
CA LEU A 172 2.32 -7.54 15.05
C LEU A 172 3.08 -6.69 14.02
N GLY A 173 2.40 -5.76 13.36
CA GLY A 173 3.01 -4.83 12.41
C GLY A 173 4.11 -3.97 13.05
N ILE A 174 3.86 -3.42 14.24
CA ILE A 174 4.84 -2.64 15.01
C ILE A 174 6.03 -3.52 15.44
N LEU A 175 5.78 -4.75 15.91
CA LEU A 175 6.85 -5.69 16.29
C LEU A 175 7.75 -6.07 15.10
N VAL A 176 7.16 -6.43 13.95
CA VAL A 176 7.91 -6.78 12.74
C VAL A 176 8.61 -5.55 12.14
N PHE A 177 7.98 -4.36 12.20
CA PHE A 177 8.61 -3.11 11.80
C PHE A 177 9.83 -2.80 12.66
N THR A 178 9.70 -2.81 13.98
CA THR A 178 10.79 -2.48 14.92
C THR A 178 11.93 -3.49 14.87
N TRP A 179 11.66 -4.77 14.66
CA TRP A 179 12.67 -5.79 14.39
C TRP A 179 13.44 -5.52 13.09
N GLY A 180 12.75 -5.13 12.03
CA GLY A 180 13.36 -4.75 10.75
C GLY A 180 14.02 -3.37 10.75
N PHE A 181 13.67 -2.48 11.69
CA PHE A 181 14.08 -1.08 11.66
C PHE A 181 15.53 -0.89 12.10
N GLU A 182 16.43 -1.03 11.13
CA GLU A 182 17.83 -0.67 11.30
C GLU A 182 18.03 0.81 10.93
N ARG A 183 18.27 1.66 11.94
CA ARG A 183 18.84 3.00 11.71
C ARG A 183 20.17 2.81 10.97
N LYS A 184 20.18 3.06 9.66
CA LYS A 184 21.42 3.36 8.93
C LYS A 184 22.04 4.58 9.60
N ARG A 185 23.00 4.35 10.48
CA ARG A 185 23.85 5.41 11.02
C ARG A 185 24.49 6.07 9.81
N GLY A 186 24.21 7.36 9.60
CA GLY A 186 24.99 8.14 8.64
C GLY A 186 26.48 8.06 9.02
N PRO A 187 27.39 8.17 8.05
CA PRO A 187 28.82 8.14 8.36
C PRO A 187 29.12 9.24 9.40
N THR A 188 29.56 8.83 10.59
CA THR A 188 30.01 9.74 11.63
C THR A 188 31.31 10.39 11.14
N SER A 189 31.22 11.56 10.50
CA SER A 189 32.36 12.36 10.08
C SER A 189 33.02 13.06 11.27
N PHE A 190 33.48 12.27 12.24
CA PHE A 190 34.35 12.68 13.34
C PHE A 190 35.77 12.18 13.04
N ARG A 191 36.46 12.84 12.10
CA ARG A 191 37.93 12.80 11.89
C ARG A 191 38.36 13.67 10.68
N SER A 192 38.42 15.00 10.88
CA SER A 192 39.28 15.91 10.09
C SER A 192 39.39 17.32 10.71
N LEU A 193 39.28 17.44 12.04
CA LEU A 193 39.54 18.68 12.78
C LEU A 193 40.42 18.35 13.99
N ALA A 194 41.66 18.02 13.69
CA ALA A 194 42.83 17.93 14.56
C ALA A 194 44.06 18.15 13.67
#